data_AF-A0A5A9ELD1-F1
#
_entry.id   AF-A0A5A9ELD1-F1
#
_cell.length_a   1.000
_cell.length_b   1.000
_cell.length_c   1.000
_cell.angle_alpha   90.00
_cell.angle_beta   90.00
_cell.angle_gamma   90.00
#
_symmetry.space_group_name_H-M   'P 1'
#
loop_
_entity.id
_entity.type
_entity.pdbx_description
1 polymer ?
#
loop_
_entity_poly.entity_id
_entity_poly.type
_entity_poly.pdbx_seq_one_letter_code
_entity_poly.pdbx_strand_id
1 'polypeptide(L)' 'MSKSISRTSTIEVIKDALTLYEGNRISRWQVINRLIHLGLSPDDANTIADHGSIPPHILSGLGVPRR' A
#
# COMPACT_ATOMS: atom_id res chain seq x y z
N MET A 1 -21.95 11.03 6.53
CA MET A 1 -21.54 9.86 5.71
C MET A 1 -20.12 9.49 6.12
N SER A 2 -19.98 8.51 7.01
CA SER A 2 -18.67 8.00 7.42
C SER A 2 -18.07 7.25 6.23
N LYS A 3 -16.99 7.80 5.64
CA LYS A 3 -16.25 7.19 4.55
C LYS A 3 -15.57 5.92 5.06
N SER A 4 -16.31 4.82 5.06
CA SER A 4 -15.73 3.48 5.03
C SER A 4 -15.11 3.30 3.65
N ILE A 5 -13.92 3.86 3.43
CA ILE A 5 -13.08 3.38 2.33
C ILE A 5 -12.87 1.91 2.67
N SER A 6 -13.50 1.03 1.89
CA SER A 6 -13.47 -0.41 2.14
C SER A 6 -12.03 -0.84 2.23
N ARG A 7 -11.66 -1.55 3.30
CA ARG A 7 -10.28 -1.96 3.62
C ARG A 7 -9.64 -2.79 2.51
N THR A 8 -10.47 -3.54 1.78
CA THR A 8 -10.13 -4.20 0.52
C THR A 8 -9.57 -3.22 -0.50
N SER A 9 -10.16 -2.03 -0.63
CA SER A 9 -9.73 -0.97 -1.53
C SER A 9 -8.34 -0.44 -1.18
N THR A 10 -7.94 -0.38 0.08
CA THR A 10 -6.57 0.03 0.44
C THR A 10 -5.54 -0.98 -0.07
N ILE A 11 -5.78 -2.29 0.14
CA ILE A 11 -4.88 -3.34 -0.35
C ILE A 11 -4.83 -3.34 -1.89
N GLU A 12 -5.98 -3.14 -2.54
CA GLU A 12 -6.05 -3.05 -4.01
C GLU A 12 -5.27 -1.84 -4.55
N VAL A 13 -5.37 -0.67 -3.93
CA VAL A 13 -4.60 0.51 -4.35
C VAL A 13 -3.10 0.31 -4.13
N ILE A 14 -2.68 -0.38 -3.07
CA ILE A 14 -1.26 -0.72 -2.86
C ILE A 14 -0.78 -1.66 -3.97
N LYS A 15 -1.55 -2.70 -4.30
CA LYS A 15 -1.22 -3.64 -5.38
C LYS A 15 -1.18 -2.97 -6.75
N ASP A 16 -2.12 -2.07 -7.03
CA ASP A 16 -2.14 -1.26 -8.27
C ASP A 16 -0.88 -0.39 -8.38
N ALA A 17 -0.52 0.31 -7.31
CA ALA A 17 0.69 1.14 -7.28
C ALA A 17 1.96 0.31 -7.52
N LEU A 18 2.05 -0.89 -6.94
CA LEU A 18 3.16 -1.81 -7.18
C LEU A 18 3.18 -2.33 -8.63
N THR A 19 2.01 -2.68 -9.18
CA THR A 19 1.89 -3.13 -10.58
C THR A 19 2.33 -2.04 -11.56
N LEU A 20 1.96 -0.79 -11.30
CA LEU A 20 2.40 0.37 -12.10
C LEU A 20 3.90 0.62 -11.96
N TYR A 21 4.49 0.34 -10.80
CA TYR A 21 5.93 0.46 -10.57
C TYR A 21 6.71 -0.63 -11.31
N GLU A 22 6.28 -1.89 -11.22
CA GLU A 22 6.88 -3.00 -11.97
C GLU A 22 6.75 -2.80 -13.49
N GLY A 23 5.63 -2.23 -13.94
CA GLY A 23 5.43 -1.83 -15.33
C GLY A 23 6.22 -0.59 -15.76
N ASN A 24 7.08 -0.04 -14.89
CA ASN A 24 7.88 1.17 -15.10
C ASN A 24 7.02 2.39 -15.53
N ARG A 25 5.74 2.41 -15.12
CA ARG A 25 4.76 3.46 -15.42
C ARG A 25 4.82 4.60 -14.41
N ILE A 26 5.22 4.30 -13.19
CA ILE A 26 5.43 5.28 -12.12
C ILE A 26 6.79 5.05 -11.46
N SER A 27 7.32 6.09 -10.82
CA SER A 27 8.58 6.03 -10.07
C SER A 27 8.37 5.56 -8.63
N ARG A 28 9.43 5.06 -7.98
CA ARG A 28 9.43 4.66 -6.55
C ARG A 28 8.85 5.75 -5.64
N TRP A 29 9.24 7.01 -5.86
CA TRP A 29 8.69 8.14 -5.11
C TRP A 29 7.16 8.30 -5.26
N GLN A 30 6.62 8.04 -6.46
CA GLN A 30 5.17 8.11 -6.69
C GLN A 30 4.42 6.97 -5.99
N VAL A 31 5.03 5.79 -5.88
CA VAL A 31 4.51 4.69 -5.04
C VAL A 31 4.43 5.17 -3.59
N ILE A 32 5.54 5.62 -3.02
CA ILE A 32 5.64 6.08 -1.63
C ILE A 32 4.59 7.17 -1.35
N ASN A 33 4.48 8.17 -2.22
CA ASN A 33 3.53 9.26 -2.07
C ASN A 33 2.07 8.78 -2.09
N ARG A 34 1.73 7.78 -2.92
CA ARG A 34 0.39 7.17 -2.91
C ARG A 34 0.12 6.41 -1.61
N LEU A 35 1.09 5.66 -1.11
CA LEU A 35 0.98 4.91 0.14
C LEU A 35 0.79 5.84 1.35
N ILE A 36 1.53 6.95 1.41
CA ILE A 36 1.37 7.95 2.47
C ILE A 36 -0.02 8.59 2.42
N HIS A 37 -0.54 8.90 1.23
CA HIS A 37 -1.91 9.40 1.08
C HIS A 37 -3.00 8.40 1.50
N LEU A 38 -2.70 7.10 1.51
CA LEU A 38 -3.59 6.06 2.05
C LEU A 38 -3.52 5.96 3.59
N GLY A 39 -2.64 6.71 4.23
CA GLY A 39 -2.44 6.70 5.68
C GLY A 39 -1.37 5.72 6.16
N LEU A 40 -0.52 5.19 5.27
CA LEU A 40 0.64 4.41 5.68
C LEU A 40 1.75 5.34 6.19
N SER A 41 2.49 4.88 7.19
CA SER A 41 3.68 5.58 7.66
C SER A 41 4.74 5.68 6.55
N PRO A 42 5.57 6.73 6.53
CA PRO A 42 6.66 6.86 5.55
C PRO A 42 7.61 5.65 5.54
N ASP A 43 7.92 5.07 6.71
CA ASP A 43 8.77 3.88 6.84
C ASP A 43 8.14 2.64 6.19
N ASP A 44 6.85 2.44 6.45
CA ASP A 44 6.04 1.37 5.85
C ASP A 44 5.94 1.53 4.33
N ALA A 45 5.69 2.75 3.86
CA ALA A 45 5.63 3.07 2.45
C ALA A 45 6.98 2.84 1.74
N ASN A 46 8.09 3.21 2.38
CA ASN A 46 9.44 2.92 1.87
C ASN A 46 9.69 1.42 1.82
N THR A 47 9.31 0.68 2.85
CA THR A 47 9.48 -0.78 2.92
C THR A 47 8.70 -1.48 1.80
N ILE A 48 7.44 -1.09 1.57
CA ILE A 48 6.62 -1.64 0.48
C ILE A 48 7.23 -1.32 -0.88
N ALA A 49 7.67 -0.07 -1.09
CA ALA A 49 8.24 0.35 -2.37
C ALA A 49 9.62 -0.27 -2.65
N ASP A 50 10.34 -0.69 -1.62
CA ASP A 50 11.64 -1.38 -1.71
C ASP A 50 11.47 -2.89 -1.94
N HIS A 51 10.62 -3.54 -1.14
CA HIS A 51 10.38 -4.98 -1.20
C HIS A 51 9.40 -5.41 -2.29
N GLY A 52 8.65 -4.47 -2.88
CA GLY A 52 7.61 -4.77 -3.88
C GLY A 52 6.44 -5.60 -3.32
N SER A 53 6.29 -5.68 -2.01
CA SER A 53 5.29 -6.52 -1.33
C SER A 53 4.80 -5.87 -0.05
N ILE A 54 3.61 -6.26 0.41
CA ILE A 54 2.98 -5.67 1.60
C ILE A 54 3.45 -6.45 2.83
N PRO A 55 4.16 -5.82 3.78
CA PRO A 55 4.58 -6.45 5.02
C PRO A 55 3.41 -7.03 5.83
N PRO A 56 3.62 -8.17 6.52
CA PRO A 56 2.57 -8.83 7.29
C PRO A 56 2.07 -8.00 8.49
N HIS A 57 2.87 -7.08 9.05
CA HIS A 57 2.40 -6.18 10.11
C HIS A 57 1.44 -5.12 9.58
N ILE A 58 1.62 -4.66 8.34
CA ILE A 58 0.68 -3.74 7.66
C ILE A 58 -0.60 -4.48 7.29
N LEU A 59 -0.48 -5.72 6.80
CA LEU A 59 -1.66 -6.58 6.57
C LEU A 59 -2.43 -6.82 7.88
N SER A 60 -1.73 -6.97 9.01
CA SER A 60 -2.35 -7.13 10.34
C SER A 60 -3.03 -5.84 10.82
N GLY A 61 -2.40 -4.68 10.61
CA GLY A 61 -2.99 -3.36 10.90
C GLY A 61 -4.18 -3.01 9.99
N LEU A 62 -4.20 -3.55 8.77
CA LEU A 62 -5.31 -3.46 7.83
C LEU A 62 -6.38 -4.55 8.05
N GLY A 63 -6.17 -5.44 9.04
CA GLY A 63 -7.15 -6.43 9.49
C GLY A 63 -7.25 -7.72 8.68
N VAL A 64 -6.18 -8.13 7.98
CA VAL A 64 -6.13 -9.47 7.36
C VAL A 64 -6.07 -10.53 8.47
N PRO A 65 -7.09 -11.39 8.63
CA PRO A 65 -7.01 -12.47 9.60
C PRO A 65 -5.90 -13.42 9.15
N ARG A 66 -4.92 -13.64 10.03
CA ARG A 66 -4.04 -14.81 9.91
C ARG A 66 -4.95 -16.03 9.99
N ARG A 67 -5.12 -16.71 8.87
CA ARG A 67 -5.89 -17.96 8.79
C ARG A 67 -5.03 -19.12 9.28
#